data_AF-A0AA42ZXQ9-F1
#
_entry.id   AF-A0AA42ZXQ9-F1
#
_cell.length_a   1.000
_cell.length_b   1.000
_cell.length_c   1.000
_cell.angle_alpha   90.00
_cell.angle_beta   90.00
_cell.angle_gamma   90.00
#
_symmetry.space_group_name_H-M   'P 1'
#
loop_
_entity.id
_entity.type
_entity.pdbx_description
1 polymer ?
#
loop_
_entity_poly.entity_id
_entity_poly.type
_entity_poly.pdbx_seq_one_letter_code
_entity_poly.pdbx_strand_id
1 'polypeptide(L)'
;GVVDQALSAAVKRSDANDIDVVKVTTIYPEGGEKQLIKVLTGLEVPSGGRPTDLGILCQNVATATAVARAVTEGKPLIERIVTVTGNGVRRPRNLLAQIGLPISNLVDQCGGYSQGAARLVLGGPMMGYALSTDANPVVKAANCILVLTENDIRPAQPEMPCIRCGECARVCPALLLPQSLQAAIRNELWDDTADLGLADCIECGCCDFVCPSHIPLVEWFRFGKSSLHALNRERELASKARERFEAREARLVKIKQDRKHRIERKKKALQEGKGRQEKIAAAVERVRVKQEKET
;
A
#
# COMPACT_ATOMS: atom_id res chain seq x y z
N GLY A 1 -26.07 9.76 -22.36
CA GLY A 1 -25.69 8.54 -23.11
C GLY A 1 -26.44 7.35 -22.56
N VAL A 2 -26.43 6.16 -23.18
CA VAL A 2 -27.26 5.02 -22.72
C VAL A 2 -27.04 4.67 -21.24
N VAL A 3 -25.77 4.66 -20.78
CA VAL A 3 -25.43 4.40 -19.37
C VAL A 3 -25.98 5.46 -18.43
N ASP A 4 -25.78 6.73 -18.77
CA ASP A 4 -26.23 7.89 -18.01
C ASP A 4 -27.77 7.95 -17.91
N GLN A 5 -28.48 7.60 -18.99
CA GLN A 5 -29.94 7.45 -18.98
C GLN A 5 -30.38 6.30 -18.06
N ALA A 6 -29.69 5.16 -18.12
CA ALA A 6 -30.01 4.00 -17.29
C ALA A 6 -29.76 4.27 -15.79
N LEU A 7 -28.66 4.95 -15.45
CA LEU A 7 -28.35 5.36 -14.07
C LEU A 7 -29.36 6.39 -13.57
N SER A 8 -29.65 7.42 -14.36
CA SER A 8 -30.65 8.44 -14.00
C SER A 8 -32.04 7.83 -13.79
N ALA A 9 -32.43 6.87 -14.62
CA ALA A 9 -33.69 6.14 -14.45
C ALA A 9 -33.67 5.19 -13.23
N ALA A 10 -32.51 4.64 -12.87
CA ALA A 10 -32.36 3.84 -11.65
C ALA A 10 -32.52 4.71 -10.39
N VAL A 11 -31.88 5.88 -10.34
CA VAL A 11 -32.01 6.84 -9.23
C VAL A 11 -33.45 7.32 -9.07
N LYS A 12 -34.13 7.67 -10.17
CA LYS A 12 -35.56 8.05 -10.13
C LYS A 12 -36.47 6.94 -9.59
N ARG A 13 -36.09 5.67 -9.76
CA ARG A 13 -36.87 4.52 -9.27
C ARG A 13 -36.57 4.16 -7.82
N SER A 14 -35.41 4.55 -7.28
CA SER A 14 -35.05 4.25 -5.89
C SER A 14 -35.68 5.21 -4.88
N ASP A 15 -36.30 6.30 -5.34
CA ASP A 15 -36.86 7.38 -4.49
C ASP A 15 -35.83 7.97 -3.50
N ALA A 16 -34.55 7.85 -3.85
CA ALA A 16 -33.43 8.34 -3.05
C ALA A 16 -33.14 9.79 -3.44
N ASN A 17 -33.24 10.70 -2.47
CA ASN A 17 -33.03 12.13 -2.68
C ASN A 17 -31.57 12.57 -2.46
N ASP A 18 -30.69 11.63 -2.13
CA ASP A 18 -29.30 11.82 -1.73
C ASP A 18 -28.30 11.21 -2.73
N ILE A 19 -28.75 10.90 -3.95
CA ILE A 19 -27.91 10.31 -5.01
C ILE A 19 -27.89 11.21 -6.25
N ASP A 20 -26.70 11.72 -6.58
CA ASP A 20 -26.46 12.48 -7.79
C ASP A 20 -25.71 11.66 -8.85
N VAL A 21 -26.17 11.75 -10.10
CA VAL A 21 -25.47 11.17 -11.26
C VAL A 21 -24.64 12.25 -11.92
N VAL A 22 -23.32 12.17 -11.75
CA VAL A 22 -22.38 13.14 -12.32
C VAL A 22 -21.60 12.51 -13.48
N LYS A 23 -21.62 13.18 -14.63
CA LYS A 23 -20.82 12.79 -15.79
C LYS A 23 -19.44 13.45 -15.74
N VAL A 24 -18.39 12.64 -15.71
CA VAL A 24 -16.99 13.07 -15.79
C VAL A 24 -16.44 12.94 -17.22
N THR A 25 -15.28 13.53 -17.47
CA THR A 25 -14.63 13.48 -18.79
C THR A 25 -14.09 12.08 -19.07
N THR A 26 -14.08 11.66 -20.33
CA THR A 26 -13.54 10.35 -20.72
C THR A 26 -12.04 10.44 -20.99
N ILE A 27 -11.26 10.87 -20.01
CA ILE A 27 -9.80 10.99 -20.12
C ILE A 27 -9.15 9.99 -19.16
N TYR A 28 -8.23 9.16 -19.65
CA TYR A 28 -7.45 8.29 -18.78
C TYR A 28 -6.35 9.11 -18.07
N PRO A 29 -6.11 8.94 -16.75
CA PRO A 29 -6.76 8.02 -15.80
C PRO A 29 -7.71 8.72 -14.80
N GLU A 30 -8.68 9.51 -15.26
CA GLU A 30 -9.65 10.21 -14.37
C GLU A 30 -10.47 9.26 -13.50
N GLY A 31 -10.62 7.98 -13.91
CA GLY A 31 -11.27 6.96 -13.09
C GLY A 31 -10.46 6.47 -11.88
N GLY A 32 -9.22 6.92 -11.69
CA GLY A 32 -8.44 6.64 -10.49
C GLY A 32 -9.00 7.36 -9.26
N GLU A 33 -8.94 6.74 -8.09
CA GLU A 33 -9.58 7.25 -6.86
C GLU A 33 -9.21 8.71 -6.54
N LYS A 34 -7.91 9.04 -6.49
CA LYS A 34 -7.45 10.40 -6.19
C LYS A 34 -7.86 11.40 -7.28
N GLN A 35 -7.76 11.00 -8.56
CA GLN A 35 -8.14 11.84 -9.70
C GLN A 35 -9.64 12.11 -9.71
N LEU A 36 -10.46 11.09 -9.47
CA LEU A 36 -11.91 11.20 -9.43
C LEU A 36 -12.38 12.12 -8.30
N ILE A 37 -11.78 11.99 -7.10
CA ILE A 37 -12.08 12.87 -5.98
C ILE A 37 -11.78 14.34 -6.33
N LYS A 38 -10.61 14.60 -6.93
CA LYS A 38 -10.23 15.95 -7.34
C LYS A 38 -11.18 16.51 -8.40
N VAL A 39 -11.57 15.71 -9.40
CA VAL A 39 -12.50 16.14 -10.45
C VAL A 39 -13.88 16.46 -9.87
N LEU A 40 -14.38 15.67 -8.92
CA LEU A 40 -15.72 15.84 -8.36
C LEU A 40 -15.80 16.90 -7.26
N THR A 41 -14.75 17.05 -6.44
CA THR A 41 -14.79 17.87 -5.22
C THR A 41 -13.82 19.06 -5.24
N GLY A 42 -12.85 19.07 -6.15
CA GLY A 42 -11.74 20.03 -6.14
C GLY A 42 -10.69 19.76 -5.06
N LEU A 43 -10.88 18.75 -4.21
CA LEU A 43 -9.96 18.41 -3.11
C LEU A 43 -8.88 17.44 -3.58
N GLU A 44 -7.67 17.60 -3.06
CA GLU A 44 -6.55 16.69 -3.31
C GLU A 44 -6.29 15.80 -2.09
N VAL A 45 -6.20 14.49 -2.33
CA VAL A 45 -5.82 13.53 -1.30
C VAL A 45 -4.32 13.69 -1.03
N PRO A 46 -3.90 13.98 0.22
CA PRO A 46 -2.50 14.23 0.53
C PRO A 46 -1.63 13.00 0.24
N SER A 47 -0.34 13.24 0.00
CA SER A 47 0.66 12.16 -0.10
C SER A 47 0.67 11.33 1.19
N GLY A 48 0.69 10.00 1.05
CA GLY A 48 0.58 9.05 2.17
C GLY A 48 -0.77 9.02 2.91
N GLY A 49 -1.68 9.96 2.63
CA GLY A 49 -3.02 10.00 3.21
C GLY A 49 -4.05 9.16 2.46
N ARG A 50 -5.26 9.13 3.01
CA ARG A 50 -6.40 8.38 2.47
C ARG A 50 -7.55 9.32 2.15
N PRO A 51 -8.42 8.99 1.18
CA PRO A 51 -9.67 9.73 0.96
C PRO A 51 -10.53 9.93 2.20
N THR A 52 -10.47 8.98 3.14
CA THR A 52 -11.18 9.06 4.42
C THR A 52 -10.71 10.21 5.30
N ASP A 53 -9.48 10.69 5.13
CA ASP A 53 -8.96 11.86 5.85
C ASP A 53 -9.67 13.15 5.39
N LEU A 54 -10.28 13.13 4.20
CA LEU A 54 -11.16 14.18 3.67
C LEU A 54 -12.65 13.90 3.95
N GLY A 55 -12.98 12.83 4.67
CA GLY A 55 -14.36 12.39 4.87
C GLY A 55 -15.00 11.76 3.62
N ILE A 56 -14.20 11.35 2.63
CA ILE A 56 -14.68 10.81 1.36
C ILE A 56 -14.44 9.30 1.29
N LEU A 57 -15.44 8.56 0.81
CA LEU A 57 -15.32 7.13 0.51
C LEU A 57 -15.59 6.90 -0.98
N CYS A 58 -14.58 6.43 -1.71
CA CYS A 58 -14.74 6.01 -3.10
C CYS A 58 -14.98 4.49 -3.16
N GLN A 59 -16.10 4.07 -3.75
CA GLN A 59 -16.44 2.66 -3.92
C GLN A 59 -16.62 2.32 -5.39
N ASN A 60 -16.01 1.22 -5.84
CA ASN A 60 -16.31 0.67 -7.15
C ASN A 60 -17.75 0.15 -7.17
N VAL A 61 -18.46 0.33 -8.29
CA VAL A 61 -19.84 -0.14 -8.49
C VAL A 61 -20.01 -1.64 -8.21
N ALA A 62 -19.02 -2.46 -8.60
CA ALA A 62 -19.05 -3.90 -8.35
C ALA A 62 -18.95 -4.22 -6.84
N THR A 63 -18.16 -3.45 -6.10
CA THR A 63 -18.05 -3.58 -4.63
C THR A 63 -19.34 -3.18 -3.95
N ALA A 64 -19.93 -2.04 -4.32
CA ALA A 64 -21.22 -1.59 -3.78
C ALA A 64 -22.33 -2.64 -4.01
N THR A 65 -22.39 -3.20 -5.22
CA THR A 65 -23.34 -4.27 -5.57
C THR A 65 -23.11 -5.54 -4.74
N ALA A 66 -21.85 -5.95 -4.54
CA ALA A 66 -21.52 -7.13 -3.76
C ALA A 66 -21.87 -6.95 -2.27
N VAL A 67 -21.63 -5.77 -1.70
CA VAL A 67 -22.02 -5.43 -0.33
C VAL A 67 -23.53 -5.48 -0.17
N ALA A 68 -24.28 -4.87 -1.10
CA ALA A 68 -25.74 -4.91 -1.08
C ALA A 68 -26.26 -6.36 -1.05
N ARG A 69 -25.83 -7.21 -1.98
CA ARG A 69 -26.21 -8.63 -2.03
C ARG A 69 -25.84 -9.40 -0.76
N ALA A 70 -24.65 -9.14 -0.20
CA ALA A 70 -24.23 -9.80 1.04
C ALA A 70 -25.15 -9.46 2.22
N VAL A 71 -25.59 -8.20 2.32
CA VAL A 71 -26.45 -7.73 3.41
C VAL A 71 -27.91 -8.12 3.20
N THR A 72 -28.45 -7.96 1.99
CA THR A 72 -29.88 -8.15 1.72
C THR A 72 -30.24 -9.60 1.40
N GLU A 73 -29.34 -10.34 0.76
CA GLU A 73 -29.59 -11.71 0.29
C GLU A 73 -28.74 -12.75 1.03
N GLY A 74 -27.80 -12.34 1.89
CA GLY A 74 -26.83 -13.25 2.52
C GLY A 74 -25.85 -13.87 1.52
N LYS A 75 -25.74 -13.32 0.29
CA LYS A 75 -24.92 -13.88 -0.78
C LYS A 75 -23.48 -13.37 -0.67
N PRO A 76 -22.49 -14.23 -0.33
CA PRO A 76 -21.09 -13.83 -0.34
C PRO A 76 -20.60 -13.55 -1.77
N LEU A 77 -19.43 -12.90 -1.88
CA LEU A 77 -18.80 -12.66 -3.18
C LEU A 77 -18.29 -13.97 -3.79
N ILE A 78 -19.14 -14.64 -4.54
CA ILE A 78 -18.86 -15.91 -5.25
C ILE A 78 -18.77 -15.74 -6.77
N GLU A 79 -19.24 -14.60 -7.27
CA GLU A 79 -19.30 -14.29 -8.70
C GLU A 79 -19.01 -12.81 -8.92
N ARG A 80 -18.54 -12.47 -10.12
CA ARG A 80 -18.32 -11.09 -10.53
C ARG A 80 -18.55 -10.91 -12.02
N ILE A 81 -18.87 -9.69 -12.43
CA ILE A 81 -18.94 -9.33 -13.84
C ILE A 81 -17.51 -9.18 -14.37
N VAL A 82 -17.19 -9.88 -15.45
CA VAL A 82 -15.90 -9.83 -16.14
C VAL A 82 -16.15 -9.44 -17.59
N THR A 83 -15.47 -8.40 -18.05
CA THR A 83 -15.49 -8.03 -19.47
C THR A 83 -14.47 -8.86 -20.22
N VAL A 84 -14.89 -9.63 -21.22
CA VAL A 84 -13.98 -10.31 -22.16
C VAL A 84 -14.02 -9.55 -23.48
N THR A 85 -12.89 -9.02 -23.92
CA THR A 85 -12.83 -8.11 -25.08
C THR A 85 -11.47 -8.16 -25.79
N GLY A 86 -11.33 -7.35 -26.85
CA GLY A 86 -10.16 -7.27 -27.72
C GLY A 86 -10.36 -7.97 -29.06
N ASN A 87 -9.49 -7.70 -30.03
CA ASN A 87 -9.60 -8.27 -31.38
C ASN A 87 -9.22 -9.77 -31.42
N GLY A 88 -8.61 -10.27 -30.35
CA GLY A 88 -8.22 -11.66 -30.17
C GLY A 88 -9.37 -12.60 -29.79
N VAL A 89 -10.59 -12.09 -29.55
CA VAL A 89 -11.76 -12.90 -29.18
C VAL A 89 -12.90 -12.73 -30.18
N ARG A 90 -13.63 -13.81 -30.49
CA ARG A 90 -14.64 -13.78 -31.57
C ARG A 90 -15.90 -12.97 -31.21
N ARG A 91 -16.34 -12.99 -29.96
CA ARG A 91 -17.57 -12.32 -29.52
C ARG A 91 -17.38 -11.62 -28.16
N PRO A 92 -16.82 -10.41 -28.13
CA PRO A 92 -16.67 -9.60 -26.92
C PRO A 92 -17.99 -9.43 -26.17
N ARG A 93 -17.97 -9.57 -24.84
CA ARG A 93 -19.15 -9.44 -23.98
C ARG A 93 -18.77 -9.33 -22.50
N ASN A 94 -19.73 -8.88 -21.70
CA ASN A 94 -19.65 -8.95 -20.24
C ASN A 94 -20.27 -10.28 -19.78
N LEU A 95 -19.58 -11.00 -18.91
CA LEU A 95 -20.01 -12.29 -18.36
C LEU A 95 -20.10 -12.23 -16.85
N LEU A 96 -21.10 -12.88 -16.26
CA LEU A 96 -21.14 -13.15 -14.82
C LEU A 96 -20.36 -14.45 -14.58
N ALA A 97 -19.16 -14.34 -14.03
CA ALA A 97 -18.25 -15.48 -13.82
C ALA A 97 -18.12 -15.81 -12.34
N GLN A 98 -18.10 -17.11 -12.01
CA GLN A 98 -17.77 -17.56 -10.66
C GLN A 98 -16.28 -17.34 -10.37
N ILE A 99 -15.97 -16.97 -9.14
CA ILE A 99 -14.60 -16.89 -8.67
C ILE A 99 -14.01 -18.31 -8.63
N GLY A 100 -12.81 -18.48 -9.19
CA GLY A 100 -12.14 -19.76 -9.34
C GLY A 100 -12.30 -20.39 -10.73
N LEU A 101 -13.26 -19.93 -11.55
CA LEU A 101 -13.46 -20.46 -12.91
C LEU A 101 -12.23 -20.14 -13.79
N PRO A 102 -11.70 -21.08 -14.58
CA PRO A 102 -10.60 -20.79 -15.51
C PRO A 102 -10.99 -19.73 -16.54
N ILE A 103 -10.03 -18.88 -16.93
CA ILE A 103 -10.25 -17.85 -17.96
C ILE A 103 -10.57 -18.49 -19.32
N SER A 104 -10.03 -19.66 -19.63
CA SER A 104 -10.37 -20.43 -20.84
C SER A 104 -11.89 -20.59 -21.01
N ASN A 105 -12.61 -20.94 -19.95
CA ASN A 105 -14.07 -21.10 -19.97
C ASN A 105 -14.80 -19.79 -20.34
N LEU A 106 -14.26 -18.64 -19.92
CA LEU A 106 -14.83 -17.34 -20.27
C LEU A 106 -14.59 -17.05 -21.76
N VAL A 107 -13.40 -17.37 -22.28
CA VAL A 107 -13.07 -17.20 -23.69
C VAL A 107 -13.92 -18.12 -24.57
N ASP A 108 -14.16 -19.36 -24.16
CA ASP A 108 -15.03 -20.31 -24.86
C ASP A 108 -16.47 -19.79 -24.97
N GLN A 109 -17.01 -19.19 -23.89
CA GLN A 109 -18.32 -18.53 -23.93
C GLN A 109 -18.37 -17.31 -24.87
N CYS A 110 -17.22 -16.71 -25.15
CA CYS A 110 -17.05 -15.66 -26.15
C CYS A 110 -16.79 -16.22 -27.57
N GLY A 111 -16.96 -17.52 -27.78
CA GLY A 111 -16.75 -18.18 -29.07
C GLY A 111 -15.31 -18.56 -29.36
N GLY A 112 -14.44 -18.56 -28.35
CA GLY A 112 -13.03 -18.90 -28.45
C GLY A 112 -12.14 -17.77 -28.96
N TYR A 113 -10.85 -18.08 -29.06
CA TYR A 113 -9.84 -17.20 -29.63
C TYR A 113 -10.06 -17.00 -31.15
N SER A 114 -9.71 -15.81 -31.64
CA SER A 114 -9.54 -15.56 -33.08
C SER A 114 -8.19 -16.11 -33.56
N GLN A 115 -8.03 -16.33 -34.87
CA GLN A 115 -6.78 -16.90 -35.42
C GLN A 115 -5.54 -16.05 -35.13
N GLY A 116 -5.71 -14.73 -34.97
CA GLY A 116 -4.61 -13.81 -34.69
C GLY A 116 -4.38 -13.53 -33.20
N ALA A 117 -5.02 -14.27 -32.29
CA ALA A 117 -4.84 -14.07 -30.85
C ALA A 117 -3.38 -14.33 -30.45
N ALA A 118 -2.73 -13.32 -29.87
CA ALA A 118 -1.30 -13.32 -29.58
C ALA A 118 -1.00 -13.12 -28.09
N ARG A 119 -1.85 -12.39 -27.36
CA ARG A 119 -1.60 -12.10 -25.95
C ARG A 119 -2.89 -12.03 -25.14
N LEU A 120 -2.89 -12.73 -24.02
CA LEU A 120 -3.94 -12.66 -23.01
C LEU A 120 -3.50 -11.71 -21.89
N VAL A 121 -4.35 -10.75 -21.55
CA VAL A 121 -4.06 -9.73 -20.54
C VAL A 121 -5.18 -9.71 -19.49
N LEU A 122 -4.81 -9.83 -18.22
CA LEU A 122 -5.70 -9.59 -17.10
C LEU A 122 -5.69 -8.09 -16.75
N GLY A 123 -6.79 -7.41 -16.99
CA GLY A 123 -6.95 -5.96 -16.80
C GLY A 123 -7.17 -5.20 -18.10
N GLY A 124 -6.83 -3.91 -18.09
CA GLY A 124 -6.92 -3.03 -19.25
C GLY A 124 -5.61 -2.94 -20.04
N PRO A 125 -5.60 -2.22 -21.19
CA PRO A 125 -4.43 -2.12 -22.06
C PRO A 125 -3.22 -1.41 -21.42
N MET A 126 -3.45 -0.57 -20.40
CA MET A 126 -2.39 0.21 -19.74
C MET A 126 -1.81 -0.49 -18.51
N MET A 127 -2.66 -0.84 -17.54
CA MET A 127 -2.24 -1.43 -16.25
C MET A 127 -2.35 -2.96 -16.19
N GLY A 128 -2.85 -3.60 -17.23
CA GLY A 128 -3.05 -5.05 -17.25
C GLY A 128 -1.74 -5.82 -17.29
N TYR A 129 -1.79 -7.07 -16.83
CA TYR A 129 -0.64 -7.98 -16.84
C TYR A 129 -0.86 -9.09 -17.84
N ALA A 130 0.17 -9.40 -18.63
CA ALA A 130 0.13 -10.52 -19.54
C ALA A 130 0.08 -11.84 -18.76
N LEU A 131 -0.82 -12.72 -19.16
CA LEU A 131 -0.93 -14.08 -18.63
C LEU A 131 -0.21 -15.05 -19.57
N SER A 132 0.51 -16.01 -18.99
CA SER A 132 1.17 -17.08 -19.74
C SER A 132 0.21 -18.22 -20.12
N THR A 133 -0.92 -18.33 -19.42
CA THR A 133 -1.94 -19.35 -19.66
C THR A 133 -3.33 -18.81 -19.31
N ASP A 134 -4.36 -19.38 -19.92
CA ASP A 134 -5.76 -19.12 -19.60
C ASP A 134 -6.35 -20.10 -18.59
N ALA A 135 -5.54 -21.03 -18.09
CA ALA A 135 -5.88 -21.88 -16.95
C ALA A 135 -5.92 -21.10 -15.63
N ASN A 136 -5.43 -19.86 -15.61
CA ASN A 136 -5.51 -18.98 -14.44
C ASN A 136 -6.98 -18.77 -14.02
N PRO A 137 -7.27 -18.80 -12.71
CA PRO A 137 -8.62 -18.64 -12.22
C PRO A 137 -9.07 -17.17 -12.26
N VAL A 138 -10.36 -16.96 -12.47
CA VAL A 138 -11.01 -15.68 -12.22
C VAL A 138 -10.94 -15.39 -10.72
N VAL A 139 -10.30 -14.29 -10.36
CA VAL A 139 -10.17 -13.82 -8.97
C VAL A 139 -11.07 -12.61 -8.71
N LYS A 140 -11.25 -12.23 -7.43
CA LYS A 140 -12.06 -11.05 -7.06
C LYS A 140 -11.64 -9.76 -7.77
N ALA A 141 -10.36 -9.64 -8.15
CA ALA A 141 -9.80 -8.49 -8.85
C ALA A 141 -9.93 -8.53 -10.39
N ALA A 142 -10.41 -9.65 -10.97
CA ALA A 142 -10.42 -9.87 -12.41
C ALA A 142 -11.53 -9.10 -13.15
N ASN A 143 -11.32 -7.80 -13.38
CA ASN A 143 -12.32 -6.93 -14.03
C ASN A 143 -12.48 -7.16 -15.53
N CYS A 144 -11.37 -7.36 -16.21
CA CYS A 144 -11.32 -7.44 -17.66
C CYS A 144 -10.33 -8.51 -18.09
N ILE A 145 -10.70 -9.27 -19.10
CA ILE A 145 -9.84 -10.18 -19.86
C ILE A 145 -9.73 -9.59 -21.26
N LEU A 146 -8.54 -9.12 -21.61
CA LEU A 146 -8.26 -8.50 -22.88
C LEU A 146 -7.43 -9.47 -23.72
N VAL A 147 -7.97 -9.88 -24.87
CA VAL A 147 -7.28 -10.74 -25.82
C VAL A 147 -6.83 -9.89 -27.01
N LEU A 148 -5.52 -9.72 -27.15
CA LEU A 148 -4.90 -8.90 -28.16
C LEU A 148 -4.40 -9.75 -29.32
N THR A 149 -4.47 -9.19 -30.52
CA THR A 149 -3.81 -9.71 -31.72
C THR A 149 -2.42 -9.13 -31.88
N GLU A 150 -1.61 -9.70 -32.79
CA GLU A 150 -0.28 -9.13 -33.10
C GLU A 150 -0.37 -7.65 -33.53
N ASN A 151 -1.41 -7.28 -34.27
CA ASN A 151 -1.62 -5.90 -34.73
C ASN A 151 -1.96 -4.92 -33.59
N ASP A 152 -2.50 -5.43 -32.47
CA ASP A 152 -2.80 -4.60 -31.31
C ASP A 152 -1.56 -4.35 -30.44
N ILE A 153 -0.51 -5.17 -30.63
CA ILE A 153 0.70 -5.13 -29.84
C ILE A 153 1.70 -4.23 -30.57
N ARG A 154 2.03 -3.09 -29.97
CA ARG A 154 3.13 -2.26 -30.48
C ARG A 154 4.42 -3.10 -30.44
N PRO A 155 5.19 -3.17 -31.55
CA PRO A 155 6.47 -3.86 -31.57
C PRO A 155 7.38 -3.30 -30.47
N ALA A 156 8.12 -4.18 -29.80
CA ALA A 156 9.13 -3.74 -28.86
C ALA A 156 10.17 -2.91 -29.62
N GLN A 157 10.30 -1.65 -29.25
CA GLN A 157 11.34 -0.77 -29.77
C GLN A 157 12.49 -0.75 -28.75
N PRO A 158 13.75 -0.70 -29.19
CA PRO A 158 14.87 -0.63 -28.27
C PRO A 158 14.77 0.65 -27.43
N GLU A 159 15.08 0.52 -26.14
CA GLU A 159 15.21 1.69 -25.26
C GLU A 159 16.32 2.60 -25.79
N MET A 160 15.97 3.87 -25.99
CA MET A 160 16.92 4.91 -26.40
C MET A 160 17.22 5.84 -25.21
N PRO A 161 18.35 6.57 -25.23
CA PRO A 161 18.65 7.56 -24.21
C PRO A 161 17.55 8.62 -24.07
N CYS A 162 17.32 9.09 -22.84
CA CYS A 162 16.37 10.15 -22.56
C CYS A 162 16.81 11.48 -23.20
N ILE A 163 15.95 12.05 -24.05
CA ILE A 163 16.18 13.35 -24.72
C ILE A 163 15.66 14.56 -23.93
N ARG A 164 15.14 14.33 -22.70
CA ARG A 164 14.60 15.38 -21.81
C ARG A 164 13.51 16.26 -22.44
N CYS A 165 12.61 15.66 -23.21
CA CYS A 165 11.51 16.36 -23.87
C CYS A 165 10.40 16.87 -22.93
N GLY A 166 10.33 16.38 -21.68
CA GLY A 166 9.34 16.79 -20.68
C GLY A 166 7.92 16.21 -20.86
N GLU A 167 7.65 15.47 -21.92
CA GLU A 167 6.31 14.93 -22.23
C GLU A 167 5.77 14.02 -21.12
N CYS A 168 6.63 13.20 -20.53
CA CYS A 168 6.28 12.32 -19.41
C CYS A 168 5.75 13.08 -18.18
N ALA A 169 6.31 14.26 -17.88
CA ALA A 169 5.85 15.10 -16.77
C ALA A 169 4.50 15.76 -17.09
N ARG A 170 4.32 16.21 -18.34
CA ARG A 170 3.07 16.84 -18.81
C ARG A 170 1.85 15.93 -18.68
N VAL A 171 2.01 14.64 -18.96
CA VAL A 171 0.91 13.66 -18.88
C VAL A 171 0.78 12.97 -17.52
N CYS A 172 1.62 13.32 -16.54
CA CYS A 172 1.59 12.65 -15.24
C CYS A 172 0.39 13.11 -14.41
N PRO A 173 -0.59 12.23 -14.10
CA PRO A 173 -1.77 12.61 -13.32
C PRO A 173 -1.47 12.84 -11.83
N ALA A 174 -0.29 12.43 -11.38
CA ALA A 174 0.22 12.64 -10.02
C ALA A 174 1.20 13.82 -9.94
N LEU A 175 1.39 14.58 -11.03
CA LEU A 175 2.26 15.76 -11.10
C LEU A 175 3.71 15.48 -10.68
N LEU A 176 4.19 14.25 -10.91
CA LEU A 176 5.57 13.85 -10.64
C LEU A 176 6.52 14.31 -11.75
N LEU A 177 7.82 14.15 -11.52
CA LEU A 177 8.88 14.33 -12.52
C LEU A 177 9.47 12.98 -12.92
N PRO A 178 8.86 12.22 -13.85
CA PRO A 178 9.29 10.87 -14.21
C PRO A 178 10.76 10.79 -14.64
N GLN A 179 11.25 11.80 -15.35
CA GLN A 179 12.64 11.90 -15.80
C GLN A 179 13.65 11.97 -14.64
N SER A 180 13.33 12.72 -13.58
CA SER A 180 14.18 12.83 -12.39
C SER A 180 14.11 11.56 -11.56
N LEU A 181 12.91 10.99 -11.40
CA LEU A 181 12.69 9.72 -10.72
C LEU A 181 13.46 8.58 -11.38
N GLN A 182 13.40 8.45 -12.71
CA GLN A 182 14.13 7.41 -13.42
C GLN A 182 15.65 7.58 -13.25
N ALA A 183 16.16 8.81 -13.32
CA ALA A 183 17.58 9.08 -13.10
C ALA A 183 18.01 8.72 -11.67
N ALA A 184 17.23 9.07 -10.65
CA ALA A 184 17.52 8.72 -9.26
C ALA A 184 17.52 7.19 -9.06
N ILE A 185 16.52 6.49 -9.59
CA ILE A 185 16.41 5.02 -9.50
C ILE A 185 17.57 4.33 -10.21
N ARG A 186 17.95 4.77 -11.42
CA ARG A 186 19.08 4.16 -12.18
C ARG A 186 20.42 4.31 -11.47
N ASN A 187 20.59 5.36 -10.67
CA ASN A 187 21.78 5.61 -9.87
C ASN A 187 21.64 5.12 -8.42
N GLU A 188 20.56 4.39 -8.10
CA GLU A 188 20.28 3.86 -6.75
C GLU A 188 20.25 4.95 -5.66
N LEU A 189 19.88 6.17 -6.01
CA LEU A 189 19.73 7.31 -5.10
C LEU A 189 18.36 7.22 -4.40
N TRP A 190 18.26 6.33 -3.40
CA TRP A 190 16.99 5.96 -2.78
C TRP A 190 16.35 7.08 -1.95
N ASP A 191 17.16 7.88 -1.25
CA ASP A 191 16.64 9.00 -0.47
C ASP A 191 16.08 10.09 -1.42
N ASP A 192 16.81 10.45 -2.48
CA ASP A 192 16.30 11.35 -3.54
C ASP A 192 15.04 10.79 -4.21
N THR A 193 14.99 9.47 -4.43
CA THR A 193 13.81 8.80 -5.03
C THR A 193 12.58 8.93 -4.13
N ALA A 194 12.78 8.84 -2.81
CA ALA A 194 11.71 9.04 -1.83
C ALA A 194 11.25 10.50 -1.80
N ASP A 195 12.19 11.44 -1.78
CA ASP A 195 11.93 12.89 -1.76
C ASP A 195 11.23 13.38 -3.03
N LEU A 196 11.53 12.76 -4.17
CA LEU A 196 10.84 13.00 -5.45
C LEU A 196 9.42 12.41 -5.50
N GLY A 197 8.95 11.74 -4.45
CA GLY A 197 7.57 11.29 -4.31
C GLY A 197 7.24 10.01 -5.07
N LEU A 198 8.21 9.09 -5.26
CA LEU A 198 7.94 7.82 -5.99
C LEU A 198 6.74 7.04 -5.42
N ALA A 199 6.49 7.15 -4.11
CA ALA A 199 5.36 6.52 -3.43
C ALA A 199 3.99 6.95 -4.00
N ASP A 200 3.87 8.16 -4.53
CA ASP A 200 2.62 8.69 -5.10
C ASP A 200 2.37 8.25 -6.55
N CYS A 201 3.35 7.61 -7.20
CA CYS A 201 3.16 7.11 -8.55
C CYS A 201 2.07 6.03 -8.56
N ILE A 202 1.05 6.17 -9.41
CA ILE A 202 -0.05 5.19 -9.53
C ILE A 202 0.18 4.13 -10.62
N GLU A 203 1.37 4.09 -11.23
CA GLU A 203 1.75 3.11 -12.27
C GLU A 203 0.78 3.08 -13.46
N CYS A 204 0.21 4.24 -13.81
CA CYS A 204 -0.80 4.35 -14.85
C CYS A 204 -0.26 4.14 -16.29
N GLY A 205 1.05 4.21 -16.52
CA GLY A 205 1.64 4.01 -17.84
C GLY A 205 1.52 5.17 -18.83
N CYS A 206 0.93 6.32 -18.43
CA CYS A 206 0.85 7.50 -19.29
C CYS A 206 2.24 7.95 -19.78
N CYS A 207 3.23 7.95 -18.89
CA CYS A 207 4.60 8.34 -19.18
C CYS A 207 5.31 7.42 -20.17
N ASP A 208 5.06 6.11 -20.09
CA ASP A 208 5.65 5.09 -20.96
C ASP A 208 5.10 5.24 -22.38
N PHE A 209 3.78 5.44 -22.47
CA PHE A 209 3.08 5.54 -23.74
C PHE A 209 3.56 6.73 -24.59
N VAL A 210 3.81 7.87 -23.96
CA VAL A 210 4.23 9.10 -24.65
C VAL A 210 5.73 9.25 -24.84
N CYS A 211 6.54 8.34 -24.27
CA CYS A 211 8.00 8.47 -24.31
C CYS A 211 8.52 8.23 -25.75
N PRO A 212 9.13 9.24 -26.41
CA PRO A 212 9.69 9.04 -27.75
C PRO A 212 10.95 8.17 -27.73
N SER A 213 11.61 8.04 -26.58
CA SER A 213 12.78 7.19 -26.38
C SER A 213 12.42 5.74 -25.98
N HIS A 214 11.14 5.40 -25.91
CA HIS A 214 10.66 4.05 -25.53
C HIS A 214 11.21 3.54 -24.19
N ILE A 215 11.44 4.44 -23.24
CA ILE A 215 11.91 4.09 -21.90
C ILE A 215 10.74 3.49 -21.11
N PRO A 216 10.88 2.28 -20.53
CA PRO A 216 9.84 1.64 -19.72
C PRO A 216 9.80 2.24 -18.30
N LEU A 217 9.35 3.49 -18.17
CA LEU A 217 9.39 4.22 -16.89
C LEU A 217 8.58 3.53 -15.78
N VAL A 218 7.44 2.91 -16.09
CA VAL A 218 6.65 2.17 -15.08
C VAL A 218 7.43 0.97 -14.53
N GLU A 219 8.22 0.26 -15.34
CA GLU A 219 9.05 -0.84 -14.86
C GLU A 219 10.11 -0.34 -13.88
N TRP A 220 10.79 0.77 -14.22
CA TRP A 220 11.72 1.45 -13.32
C TRP A 220 11.04 1.88 -12.01
N PHE A 221 9.81 2.41 -12.07
CA PHE A 221 9.08 2.84 -10.87
C PHE A 221 8.64 1.67 -10.01
N ARG A 222 8.18 0.56 -10.61
CA ARG A 222 7.87 -0.68 -9.87
C ARG A 222 9.10 -1.25 -9.18
N PHE A 223 10.23 -1.28 -9.88
CA PHE A 223 11.52 -1.65 -9.30
C PHE A 223 11.87 -0.72 -8.14
N GLY A 224 11.88 0.60 -8.36
CA GLY A 224 12.23 1.59 -7.34
C GLY A 224 11.35 1.52 -6.10
N LYS A 225 10.03 1.33 -6.26
CA LYS A 225 9.11 1.14 -5.13
C LYS A 225 9.44 -0.13 -4.35
N SER A 226 9.69 -1.23 -5.05
CA SER A 226 10.03 -2.52 -4.42
C SER A 226 11.33 -2.41 -3.62
N SER A 227 12.34 -1.74 -4.18
CA SER A 227 13.62 -1.45 -3.52
C SER A 227 13.45 -0.55 -2.31
N LEU A 228 12.69 0.54 -2.43
CA LEU A 228 12.42 1.46 -1.33
C LEU A 228 11.65 0.77 -0.20
N HIS A 229 10.69 -0.10 -0.53
CA HIS A 229 9.99 -0.92 0.47
C HIS A 229 10.93 -1.90 1.18
N ALA A 230 11.85 -2.53 0.46
CA ALA A 230 12.85 -3.41 1.07
C ALA A 230 13.77 -2.63 2.03
N LEU A 231 14.31 -1.50 1.57
CA LEU A 231 15.19 -0.64 2.36
C LEU A 231 14.49 -0.11 3.63
N ASN A 232 13.24 0.33 3.50
CA ASN A 232 12.47 0.82 4.64
C ASN A 232 12.20 -0.28 5.67
N ARG A 233 11.93 -1.51 5.23
CA ARG A 233 11.78 -2.67 6.14
C ARG A 233 13.09 -2.95 6.90
N GLU A 234 14.23 -2.91 6.21
CA GLU A 234 15.53 -3.11 6.84
C GLU A 234 15.85 -2.00 7.86
N ARG A 235 15.61 -0.73 7.49
CA ARG A 235 15.76 0.43 8.39
C ARG A 235 14.88 0.27 9.64
N GLU A 236 13.62 -0.15 9.48
CA GLU A 236 12.70 -0.37 10.59
C GLU A 236 13.16 -1.50 11.52
N LEU A 237 13.63 -2.63 10.96
CA LEU A 237 14.17 -3.75 11.72
C LEU A 237 15.43 -3.35 12.50
N ALA A 238 16.32 -2.57 11.88
CA ALA A 238 17.52 -2.05 12.52
C ALA A 238 17.19 -1.08 13.66
N SER A 239 16.22 -0.17 13.46
CA SER A 239 15.72 0.72 14.51
C SER A 239 15.19 -0.05 15.71
N LYS A 240 14.30 -1.04 15.46
CA LYS A 240 13.74 -1.91 16.51
C LYS A 240 14.83 -2.70 17.24
N ALA A 241 15.85 -3.17 16.54
CA ALA A 241 16.96 -3.89 17.17
C ALA A 241 17.79 -2.96 18.07
N ARG A 242 18.06 -1.73 17.63
CA ARG A 242 18.75 -0.70 18.39
C ARG A 242 17.98 -0.32 19.67
N GLU A 243 16.69 -0.04 19.56
CA GLU A 243 15.82 0.24 20.71
C GLU A 243 15.84 -0.89 21.75
N ARG A 244 15.80 -2.15 21.30
CA ARG A 244 15.89 -3.32 22.18
C ARG A 244 17.24 -3.40 22.89
N PHE A 245 18.33 -3.09 22.19
CA PHE A 245 19.68 -3.07 22.75
C PHE A 245 19.81 -1.98 23.83
N GLU A 246 19.43 -0.75 23.51
CA GLU A 246 19.47 0.39 24.44
C GLU A 246 18.60 0.13 25.68
N ALA A 247 17.40 -0.43 25.51
CA ALA A 247 16.51 -0.81 26.63
C ALA A 247 17.12 -1.91 27.52
N ARG A 248 17.82 -2.89 26.92
CA ARG A 248 18.54 -3.93 27.68
C ARG A 248 19.69 -3.34 28.47
N GLU A 249 20.48 -2.45 27.87
CA GLU A 249 21.60 -1.80 28.52
C GLU A 249 21.15 -0.95 29.72
N ALA A 250 20.10 -0.13 29.51
CA ALA A 250 19.48 0.64 30.59
C ALA A 250 19.00 -0.25 31.75
N ARG A 251 18.40 -1.41 31.45
CA ARG A 251 17.99 -2.39 32.46
C ARG A 251 19.18 -2.94 33.25
N LEU A 252 20.28 -3.28 32.57
CA LEU A 252 21.49 -3.81 33.23
C LEU A 252 22.15 -2.75 34.12
N VAL A 253 22.22 -1.49 33.67
CA VAL A 253 22.72 -0.37 34.48
C VAL A 253 21.86 -0.18 35.72
N LYS A 254 20.53 -0.20 35.59
CA LYS A 254 19.60 -0.10 36.72
C LYS A 254 19.77 -1.24 37.72
N ILE A 255 19.85 -2.49 37.26
CA ILE A 255 20.11 -3.65 38.14
C ILE A 255 21.44 -3.50 38.89
N LYS A 256 22.49 -3.00 38.22
CA LYS A 256 23.81 -2.77 38.84
C LYS A 256 23.74 -1.65 39.89
N GLN A 257 23.03 -0.56 39.61
CA GLN A 257 22.80 0.54 40.56
C GLN A 257 21.97 0.08 41.76
N ASP A 258 20.85 -0.62 41.54
CA ASP A 258 20.00 -1.16 42.59
C ASP A 258 20.79 -2.14 43.49
N ARG A 259 21.64 -2.99 42.89
CA ARG A 259 22.53 -3.88 43.65
C ARG A 259 23.53 -3.11 44.49
N LYS A 260 24.15 -2.05 43.95
CA LYS A 260 25.06 -1.16 44.70
C LYS A 260 24.34 -0.49 45.87
N HIS A 261 23.19 0.13 45.63
CA HIS A 261 22.37 0.77 46.67
C HIS A 261 21.91 -0.23 47.74
N ARG A 262 21.55 -1.45 47.36
CA ARG A 262 21.20 -2.51 48.31
C ARG A 262 22.37 -2.92 49.20
N ILE A 263 23.58 -3.03 48.63
CA ILE A 263 24.80 -3.32 49.39
C ILE A 263 25.15 -2.16 50.33
N GLU A 264 25.06 -0.90 49.87
CA GLU A 264 25.30 0.29 50.69
C GLU A 264 24.30 0.41 51.84
N ARG A 265 23.00 0.21 51.57
CA ARG A 265 21.96 0.18 52.61
C ARG A 265 22.24 -0.90 53.66
N LYS A 266 22.62 -2.11 53.23
CA LYS A 266 23.01 -3.19 54.16
C LYS A 266 24.24 -2.81 54.99
N LYS A 267 25.27 -2.21 54.38
CA LYS A 267 26.48 -1.75 55.10
C LYS A 267 26.16 -0.67 56.14
N LYS A 268 25.36 0.34 55.77
CA LYS A 268 24.91 1.39 56.70
C LYS A 268 24.12 0.81 57.86
N ALA A 269 23.14 -0.06 57.59
CA ALA A 269 22.36 -0.73 58.64
C ALA A 269 23.23 -1.57 59.60
N LEU A 270 24.27 -2.25 59.09
CA LEU A 270 25.23 -2.98 59.92
C LEU A 270 26.09 -2.05 60.79
N GLN A 271 26.55 -0.92 60.25
CA GLN A 271 27.33 0.07 61.01
C GLN A 271 26.47 0.76 62.08
N GLU A 272 25.23 1.13 61.76
CA GLU A 272 24.27 1.67 62.71
C GLU A 272 23.93 0.66 63.81
N GLY A 273 23.78 -0.63 63.45
CA GLY A 273 23.60 -1.72 64.40
C GLY A 273 24.78 -1.88 65.36
N LYS A 274 26.02 -1.85 64.85
CA LYS A 274 27.24 -1.87 65.67
C LYS A 274 27.37 -0.65 66.59
N GLY A 275 27.14 0.55 66.05
CA GLY A 275 27.17 1.77 66.86
C GLY A 275 26.08 1.81 67.93
N ARG A 276 24.92 1.18 67.68
CA ARG A 276 23.86 1.02 68.69
C ARG A 276 24.26 -0.01 69.75
N GLN A 277 24.89 -1.12 69.37
CA GLN A 277 25.45 -2.11 70.31
C GLN A 277 26.57 -1.53 71.18
N GLU A 278 27.49 -0.75 70.62
CA GLU A 278 28.56 -0.07 71.36
C GLU A 278 28.02 0.96 72.35
N LYS A 279 27.00 1.74 71.94
CA LYS A 279 26.31 2.68 72.85
C LYS A 279 25.59 1.96 73.98
N ILE A 280 24.94 0.82 73.70
CA ILE A 280 24.28 0.00 74.72
C ILE A 280 25.34 -0.60 75.67
N ALA A 281 26.43 -1.15 75.15
CA ALA A 281 27.53 -1.69 75.96
C ALA A 281 28.18 -0.62 76.85
N ALA A 282 28.44 0.58 76.31
CA ALA A 282 28.98 1.69 77.09
C ALA A 282 28.00 2.21 78.16
N ALA A 283 26.68 2.15 77.91
CA ALA A 283 25.67 2.49 78.90
C ALA A 283 25.59 1.44 80.03
N VAL A 284 25.65 0.15 79.68
CA VAL A 284 25.68 -0.96 80.65
C VAL A 284 26.93 -0.89 81.53
N GLU A 285 28.09 -0.62 80.94
CA GLU A 285 29.34 -0.47 81.69
C GLU A 285 29.31 0.73 82.65
N ARG A 286 28.73 1.87 82.23
CA ARG A 286 28.54 3.02 83.11
C ARG A 286 27.60 2.72 84.29
N VAL A 287 26.57 1.91 84.09
CA VAL A 287 25.67 1.48 85.17
C VAL A 287 26.39 0.55 86.13
N ARG A 288 27.19 -0.39 85.60
CA ARG A 288 27.97 -1.35 86.39
C ARG A 288 29.04 -0.68 87.26
N VAL A 289 29.80 0.26 86.70
CA VAL A 289 30.80 1.07 87.45
C VAL A 289 30.13 1.96 88.51
N LYS A 290 28.87 2.35 88.31
CA LYS A 290 28.11 3.11 89.31
C LYS A 290 27.66 2.23 90.48
N GLN A 291 27.27 0.97 90.20
CA GLN A 291 26.90 0.00 91.23
C GLN A 291 28.10 -0.47 92.06
N GLU A 292 29.28 -0.64 91.46
CA GLU A 292 30.52 -1.00 92.17
C GLU A 292 31.09 0.14 93.04
N LYS A 293 30.63 1.38 92.87
CA LYS A 293 30.99 2.54 93.71
C LYS A 293 30.01 2.79 94.87
N GLU A 294 28.87 2.09 94.89
CA GLU A 294 27.84 2.22 95.94
C GLU A 294 27.84 1.03 96.94
N THR A 295 28.77 0.08 96.79
CA THR A 295 29.12 -0.96 97.78
C THR A 295 30.47 -0.68 98.41
#